data_AF-A0A9W6TLL6-F1
#
_entry.id   AF-A0A9W6TLL6-F1
#
_cell.length_a   1.000
_cell.length_b   1.000
_cell.length_c   1.000
_cell.angle_alpha   90.00
_cell.angle_beta   90.00
_cell.angle_gamma   90.00
#
_symmetry.space_group_name_H-M   'P 1'
#
loop_
_entity.id
_entity.type
_entity.pdbx_description
1 polymer ?
#
loop_
_entity_poly.entity_id
_entity_poly.type
_entity_poly.pdbx_seq_one_letter_code
_entity_poly.pdbx_strand_id
1 'polypeptide(L)'
;MDASGEGLCVLEPTRKLYLRQQFLQTESKTLSINIRELRSAVLAVLHWGPKWAEAANRARTHVRFYIDNTTAVSWANRRSSRHPTAQLYNRLLSLAEFQYNLVCTASHIPGNLNVMADAGSRAWSGADSISHTWSNLSASWTQDKIDPQFEDLSALWERCYSATPWHALPTPSTDNIGDNGAHSRG
;
A
#
# COMPACT_ATOMS: atom_id res chain seq x y z
N MET A 1 5.45 8.60 -5.10
CA MET A 1 4.51 7.71 -5.85
C MET A 1 3.34 8.56 -6.25
N ASP A 2 2.64 8.18 -7.32
CA ASP A 2 1.51 8.96 -7.81
C ASP A 2 0.52 8.09 -8.60
N ALA A 3 -0.70 8.59 -8.75
CA ALA A 3 -1.72 8.02 -9.59
C ALA A 3 -2.49 9.10 -10.36
N SER A 4 -2.97 8.77 -11.55
CA SER A 4 -3.78 9.66 -12.39
C SER A 4 -5.09 8.98 -12.81
N GLY A 5 -5.79 9.57 -13.78
CA GLY A 5 -6.89 8.89 -14.46
C GLY A 5 -6.42 7.73 -15.35
N GLU A 6 -5.16 7.73 -15.80
CA GLU A 6 -4.64 6.74 -16.74
C GLU A 6 -4.03 5.52 -16.04
N GLY A 7 -3.37 5.73 -14.89
CA GLY A 7 -2.66 4.65 -14.21
C GLY A 7 -1.98 5.11 -12.92
N LEU A 8 -1.13 4.26 -12.36
CA LEU A 8 -0.27 4.55 -11.23
C LEU A 8 1.21 4.39 -11.56
N CYS A 9 2.06 5.04 -10.76
CA CYS A 9 3.49 4.85 -10.77
C CYS A 9 4.08 4.92 -9.36
N VAL A 10 4.88 3.90 -9.03
CA VAL A 10 5.61 3.81 -7.78
C VAL A 10 7.09 3.67 -8.09
N LEU A 11 7.92 4.42 -7.37
CA LEU A 11 9.37 4.39 -7.50
C LEU A 11 9.99 3.74 -6.26
N GLU A 12 11.00 2.89 -6.45
CA GLU A 12 11.94 2.43 -5.44
C GLU A 12 13.32 3.02 -5.78
N PRO A 13 13.69 4.16 -5.17
CA PRO A 13 14.89 4.89 -5.58
C PRO A 13 16.20 4.16 -5.29
N THR A 14 16.26 3.32 -4.25
CA THR A 14 17.51 2.67 -3.81
C THR A 14 18.07 1.73 -4.88
N ARG A 15 17.19 1.03 -5.60
CA ARG A 15 17.50 0.02 -6.62
C ARG A 15 17.15 0.51 -8.02
N LYS A 16 16.68 1.75 -8.17
CA LYS A 16 16.18 2.33 -9.42
C LYS A 16 15.11 1.46 -10.08
N LEU A 17 14.17 0.95 -9.29
CA LEU A 17 13.05 0.15 -9.78
C LEU A 17 11.77 1.00 -9.81
N TYR A 18 10.86 0.65 -10.71
CA TYR A 18 9.52 1.22 -10.70
C TYR A 18 8.44 0.18 -10.99
N LEU A 19 7.24 0.45 -10.48
CA LEU A 19 6.00 -0.23 -10.85
C LEU A 19 5.12 0.75 -11.61
N ARG A 20 4.50 0.27 -12.68
CA ARG A 20 3.47 1.00 -13.42
C ARG A 20 2.33 0.05 -13.74
N GLN A 21 1.11 0.55 -13.56
CA GLN A 21 -0.12 -0.16 -13.92
C GLN A 21 -1.06 0.84 -14.60
N GLN A 22 -1.54 0.49 -15.79
CA GLN A 22 -2.59 1.25 -16.44
C GLN A 22 -3.94 0.82 -15.87
N PHE A 23 -4.83 1.77 -15.61
CA PHE A 23 -6.16 1.47 -15.13
C PHE A 23 -7.10 1.12 -16.28
N LEU A 24 -8.00 0.18 -16.03
CA LEU A 24 -9.13 -0.02 -16.93
C LEU A 24 -10.04 1.22 -16.89
N GLN A 25 -10.71 1.50 -17.99
CA GLN A 25 -11.57 2.68 -18.10
C GLN A 25 -12.71 2.68 -17.05
N THR A 26 -13.14 1.51 -16.60
CA THR A 26 -14.10 1.35 -15.51
C THR A 26 -13.51 1.74 -14.16
N GLU A 27 -12.30 1.25 -13.83
CA GLU A 27 -11.57 1.61 -12.60
C GLU A 27 -11.27 3.10 -12.53
N SER A 28 -10.87 3.70 -13.66
CA SER A 28 -10.58 5.14 -13.74
C SER A 28 -11.80 6.00 -13.39
N LYS A 29 -13.02 5.54 -13.72
CA LYS A 29 -14.28 6.23 -13.42
C LYS A 29 -14.79 5.95 -12.01
N THR A 30 -14.52 4.77 -11.45
CA THR A 30 -15.09 4.34 -10.16
C THR A 30 -14.20 4.66 -8.97
N LEU A 31 -12.88 4.62 -9.14
CA LEU A 31 -11.93 4.86 -8.06
C LEU A 31 -11.54 6.34 -8.01
N SER A 32 -11.82 6.98 -6.88
CA SER A 32 -11.33 8.34 -6.62
C SER A 32 -9.81 8.39 -6.59
N ILE A 33 -9.25 9.56 -6.88
CA ILE A 33 -7.80 9.82 -6.84
C ILE A 33 -7.16 9.36 -5.51
N ASN A 34 -7.81 9.65 -4.38
CA ASN A 34 -7.35 9.24 -3.04
C ASN A 34 -7.18 7.72 -2.91
N ILE A 35 -8.08 6.94 -3.54
CA ILE A 35 -8.02 5.47 -3.54
C ILE A 35 -6.90 4.97 -4.44
N ARG A 36 -6.71 5.59 -5.61
CA ARG A 36 -5.67 5.21 -6.57
C ARG A 36 -4.26 5.47 -6.02
N GLU A 37 -4.08 6.55 -5.28
CA GLU A 37 -2.81 6.82 -4.60
C GLU A 37 -2.58 5.89 -3.39
N LEU A 38 -3.62 5.57 -2.62
CA LEU A 38 -3.48 4.54 -1.58
C LEU A 38 -3.15 3.16 -2.17
N ARG A 39 -3.76 2.78 -3.31
CA ARG A 39 -3.45 1.55 -4.07
C ARG A 39 -1.96 1.46 -4.38
N SER A 40 -1.36 2.59 -4.79
CA SER A 40 0.05 2.69 -5.11
C SER A 40 0.94 2.28 -3.93
N ALA A 41 0.61 2.73 -2.72
CA ALA A 41 1.33 2.35 -1.51
C ALA A 41 1.20 0.85 -1.20
N VAL A 42 -0.03 0.31 -1.27
CA VAL A 42 -0.27 -1.13 -1.00
C VAL A 42 0.46 -2.02 -1.99
N LEU A 43 0.38 -1.69 -3.28
CA LEU A 43 1.03 -2.45 -4.34
C LEU A 43 2.56 -2.48 -4.16
N ALA A 44 3.15 -1.35 -3.75
CA ALA A 44 4.57 -1.26 -3.46
C ALA A 44 5.01 -2.25 -2.38
N VAL A 45 4.26 -2.30 -1.27
CA VAL A 45 4.60 -3.17 -0.13
C VAL A 45 4.36 -4.64 -0.47
N LEU A 46 3.28 -4.97 -1.16
CA LEU A 46 3.03 -6.36 -1.57
C LEU A 46 4.11 -6.86 -2.51
N HIS A 47 4.57 -6.02 -3.44
CA HIS A 47 5.53 -6.43 -4.45
C HIS A 47 6.99 -6.43 -3.95
N TRP A 48 7.42 -5.40 -3.21
CA TRP A 48 8.80 -5.26 -2.76
C TRP A 48 9.01 -5.66 -1.30
N GLY A 49 7.95 -5.82 -0.50
CA GLY A 49 8.01 -6.20 0.91
C GLY A 49 8.86 -7.44 1.20
N PRO A 50 8.69 -8.57 0.48
CA PRO A 50 9.54 -9.75 0.65
C PRO A 50 11.03 -9.44 0.43
N LYS A 51 11.34 -8.68 -0.63
CA LYS A 51 12.73 -8.32 -0.98
C LYS A 51 13.34 -7.40 0.09
N TRP A 52 12.56 -6.47 0.65
CA TRP A 52 13.01 -5.59 1.74
C TRP A 52 13.22 -6.35 3.05
N ALA A 53 12.37 -7.33 3.35
CA ALA A 53 12.50 -8.17 4.54
C ALA A 53 13.73 -9.08 4.47
N GLU A 54 13.99 -9.68 3.31
CA GLU A 54 15.17 -10.51 3.06
C GLU A 54 16.46 -9.69 3.21
N ALA A 55 16.52 -8.51 2.58
CA ALA A 55 17.68 -7.62 2.66
C ALA A 55 18.00 -7.14 4.08
N ALA A 56 16.99 -7.06 4.95
CA ALA A 56 17.16 -6.64 6.34
C ALA A 56 17.60 -7.74 7.30
N ASN A 57 17.75 -8.99 6.82
CA ASN A 57 18.22 -10.14 7.59
C ASN A 57 17.52 -10.26 8.97
N ARG A 58 16.19 -10.28 8.96
CA ARG A 58 15.29 -10.34 10.14
C ARG A 58 15.18 -9.05 10.97
N ALA A 59 15.95 -8.01 10.69
CA ALA A 59 15.71 -6.70 11.29
C ALA A 59 14.39 -6.11 10.77
N ARG A 60 13.75 -5.31 11.61
CA ARG A 60 12.52 -4.58 11.24
C ARG A 60 12.88 -3.44 10.29
N THR A 61 12.28 -3.43 9.11
CA THR A 61 12.54 -2.40 8.08
C THR A 61 11.48 -1.31 8.13
N HIS A 62 11.91 -0.05 8.16
CA HIS A 62 11.01 1.08 8.04
C HIS A 62 10.91 1.54 6.59
N VAL A 63 9.71 1.51 6.04
CA VAL A 63 9.38 1.96 4.67
C VAL A 63 8.60 3.26 4.76
N ARG A 64 9.05 4.29 4.05
CA ARG A 64 8.36 5.58 3.98
C ARG A 64 7.84 5.84 2.57
N PHE A 65 6.54 6.01 2.45
CA PHE A 65 5.87 6.47 1.24
C PHE A 65 5.93 7.99 1.14
N TYR A 66 6.28 8.50 -0.03
CA TYR A 66 6.12 9.90 -0.39
C TYR A 66 4.95 10.01 -1.37
N ILE A 67 3.90 10.70 -0.95
CA ILE A 67 2.60 10.79 -1.63
C ILE A 67 2.20 12.27 -1.65
N ASP A 68 1.72 12.81 -2.77
CA ASP A 68 1.30 14.21 -2.87
C ASP A 68 -0.15 14.44 -2.42
N ASN A 69 -0.94 13.38 -2.28
CA ASN A 69 -2.26 13.46 -1.67
C ASN A 69 -2.26 13.27 -0.16
N THR A 70 -2.57 14.35 0.55
CA THR A 70 -2.67 14.38 2.00
C THR A 70 -3.73 13.45 2.57
N THR A 71 -4.82 13.17 1.83
CA THR A 71 -5.84 12.20 2.26
C THR A 71 -5.28 10.79 2.24
N ALA A 72 -4.59 10.41 1.17
CA ALA A 72 -3.92 9.11 1.07
C ALA A 72 -2.83 8.95 2.14
N VAL A 73 -2.04 10.01 2.41
CA VAL A 73 -1.08 10.03 3.53
C VAL A 73 -1.77 9.76 4.87
N SER A 74 -2.88 10.45 5.15
CA SER A 74 -3.63 10.29 6.40
C SER A 74 -4.21 8.88 6.51
N TRP A 75 -4.82 8.36 5.45
CA TRP A 75 -5.41 7.01 5.44
C TRP A 75 -4.37 5.92 5.63
N ALA A 76 -3.23 6.02 4.94
CA ALA A 76 -2.10 5.14 5.15
C ALA A 76 -1.72 5.21 6.63
N ASN A 77 -1.23 6.34 7.14
CA ASN A 77 -0.73 6.45 8.53
C ASN A 77 -1.72 6.00 9.60
N ARG A 78 -3.01 6.35 9.48
CA ARG A 78 -4.03 5.99 10.47
C ARG A 78 -4.61 4.58 10.28
N ARG A 79 -4.30 3.92 9.15
CA ARG A 79 -4.91 2.66 8.72
C ARG A 79 -6.46 2.71 8.75
N SER A 80 -7.05 3.88 8.49
CA SER A 80 -8.49 4.09 8.68
C SER A 80 -9.10 5.00 7.62
N SER A 81 -10.30 4.60 7.14
CA SER A 81 -11.15 5.36 6.22
C SER A 81 -12.59 4.84 6.31
N ARG A 82 -13.57 5.68 5.94
CA ARG A 82 -14.98 5.26 5.79
C ARG A 82 -15.25 4.60 4.44
N HIS A 83 -14.33 4.70 3.48
CA HIS A 83 -14.51 4.13 2.15
C HIS A 83 -14.17 2.62 2.15
N PRO A 84 -15.06 1.72 1.72
CA PRO A 84 -14.82 0.27 1.77
C PRO A 84 -13.51 -0.17 1.09
N THR A 85 -13.23 0.34 -0.10
CA THR A 85 -11.97 0.03 -0.82
C THR A 85 -10.73 0.51 -0.06
N ALA A 86 -10.77 1.69 0.58
CA ALA A 86 -9.65 2.17 1.38
C ALA A 86 -9.45 1.29 2.63
N GLN A 87 -10.53 0.80 3.24
CA GLN A 87 -10.42 -0.13 4.36
C GLN A 87 -9.77 -1.44 3.92
N LEU A 88 -10.17 -1.99 2.77
CA LEU A 88 -9.55 -3.18 2.19
C LEU A 88 -8.04 -2.96 1.98
N TYR A 89 -7.67 -1.84 1.36
CA TYR A 89 -6.27 -1.47 1.12
C TYR A 89 -5.48 -1.31 2.43
N ASN A 90 -6.07 -0.68 3.45
CA ASN A 90 -5.44 -0.58 4.77
C ASN A 90 -5.26 -1.94 5.44
N ARG A 91 -6.21 -2.88 5.28
CA ARG A 91 -6.06 -4.25 5.81
C ARG A 91 -4.92 -4.99 5.10
N LEU A 92 -4.83 -4.90 3.78
CA LEU A 92 -3.71 -5.47 3.03
C LEU A 92 -2.37 -4.84 3.43
N LEU A 93 -2.33 -3.52 3.63
CA LEU A 93 -1.13 -2.83 4.09
C LEU A 93 -0.68 -3.35 5.47
N SER A 94 -1.61 -3.43 6.43
CA SER A 94 -1.32 -3.96 7.77
C SER A 94 -0.91 -5.43 7.74
N LEU A 95 -1.54 -6.24 6.89
CA LEU A 95 -1.17 -7.65 6.72
C LEU A 95 0.24 -7.79 6.16
N ALA A 96 0.59 -6.99 5.15
CA ALA A 96 1.92 -7.00 4.56
C ALA A 96 3.01 -6.49 5.54
N GLU A 97 2.71 -5.48 6.37
CA GLU A 97 3.59 -5.06 7.45
C GLU A 97 3.89 -6.19 8.42
N PHE A 98 2.84 -6.90 8.85
CA PHE A 98 2.99 -8.04 9.75
C PHE A 98 3.80 -9.17 9.10
N GLN A 99 3.41 -9.57 7.89
CA GLN A 99 4.02 -10.70 7.16
C GLN A 99 5.50 -10.47 6.87
N TYR A 100 5.88 -9.24 6.54
CA TYR A 100 7.24 -8.90 6.11
C TYR A 100 8.05 -8.17 7.20
N ASN A 101 7.54 -8.10 8.45
CA ASN A 101 8.15 -7.38 9.56
C ASN A 101 8.57 -5.94 9.20
N LEU A 102 7.67 -5.22 8.56
CA LEU A 102 7.87 -3.83 8.12
C LEU A 102 7.14 -2.85 9.03
N VAL A 103 7.60 -1.60 9.02
CA VAL A 103 6.85 -0.44 9.51
C VAL A 103 6.67 0.52 8.36
N CYS A 104 5.43 0.72 7.92
CA CYS A 104 5.11 1.59 6.81
C CYS A 104 4.55 2.93 7.31
N THR A 105 5.20 4.02 6.95
CA THR A 105 4.70 5.39 7.18
C THR A 105 4.51 6.12 5.86
N ALA A 106 3.70 7.17 5.85
CA ALA A 106 3.51 8.05 4.71
C ALA A 106 3.86 9.49 5.08
N SER A 107 4.45 10.22 4.15
CA SER A 107 4.75 11.64 4.25
C SER A 107 4.30 12.34 2.98
N HIS A 108 3.87 13.59 3.14
CA HIS A 108 3.47 14.42 2.01
C HIS A 108 4.70 14.91 1.25
N ILE A 109 4.67 14.78 -0.08
CA ILE A 109 5.60 15.45 -0.99
C ILE A 109 4.82 16.41 -1.88
N PRO A 110 5.24 17.67 -2.06
CA PRO A 110 4.60 18.56 -3.03
C PRO A 110 4.60 17.97 -4.46
N GLY A 111 3.50 18.11 -5.19
CA GLY A 111 3.37 17.54 -6.56
C GLY A 111 4.45 18.03 -7.54
N ASN A 112 4.91 19.29 -7.42
CA ASN A 112 6.02 19.81 -8.22
C ASN A 112 7.38 19.13 -7.95
N LEU A 113 7.50 18.38 -6.85
CA LEU A 113 8.66 17.54 -6.53
C LEU A 113 8.41 16.06 -6.86
N ASN A 114 7.18 15.65 -7.16
CA ASN A 114 6.78 14.28 -7.49
C ASN A 114 6.80 13.99 -9.01
N VAL A 115 7.54 14.80 -9.78
CA VAL A 115 7.49 14.87 -11.26
C VAL A 115 7.65 13.51 -11.95
N MET A 116 8.59 12.68 -11.50
CA MET A 116 8.83 11.38 -12.14
C MET A 116 7.65 10.42 -11.95
N ALA A 117 7.07 10.37 -10.75
CA ALA A 117 5.92 9.51 -10.48
C ALA A 117 4.67 10.03 -11.20
N ASP A 118 4.47 11.36 -11.25
CA ASP A 118 3.39 11.98 -12.01
C ASP A 118 3.48 11.71 -13.51
N ALA A 119 4.67 11.87 -14.09
CA ALA A 119 4.89 11.53 -15.48
C ALA A 119 4.62 10.04 -15.74
N GLY A 120 5.12 9.16 -14.87
CA GLY A 120 4.90 7.72 -14.98
C GLY A 120 3.44 7.29 -14.81
N SER A 121 2.65 8.00 -14.01
CA SER A 121 1.24 7.68 -13.83
C SER A 121 0.39 8.06 -15.06
N ARG A 122 0.89 8.94 -15.94
CA ARG A 122 0.17 9.50 -17.10
C ARG A 122 0.70 9.07 -18.48
N ALA A 123 1.99 8.73 -18.61
CA ALA A 123 2.67 8.47 -19.89
C ALA A 123 2.31 7.13 -20.57
N TRP A 124 1.07 6.98 -21.05
CA TRP A 124 0.59 5.74 -21.71
C TRP A 124 0.33 5.89 -23.21
N SER A 125 0.11 7.10 -23.70
CA SER A 125 -0.24 7.39 -25.10
C SER A 125 0.98 7.62 -26.02
N GLY A 126 2.17 7.84 -25.45
CA GLY A 126 3.46 7.85 -26.17
C GLY A 126 3.76 9.09 -27.02
N ALA A 127 2.82 10.03 -27.18
CA ALA A 127 2.95 11.16 -28.11
C ALA A 127 2.99 12.54 -27.43
N ASP A 128 2.94 12.62 -26.10
CA ASP A 128 2.86 13.88 -25.36
C ASP A 128 4.18 14.25 -24.65
N SER A 129 4.28 15.52 -24.21
CA SER A 129 5.42 16.03 -23.44
C SER A 129 5.66 15.25 -22.14
N ILE A 130 4.60 14.66 -21.58
CA ILE A 130 4.63 13.80 -20.40
C ILE A 130 5.36 12.50 -20.71
N SER A 131 5.10 11.87 -21.86
CA SER A 131 5.80 10.66 -22.31
C SER A 131 7.30 10.92 -22.48
N HIS A 132 7.68 12.08 -23.04
CA HIS A 132 9.09 12.47 -23.10
C HIS A 132 9.72 12.67 -21.72
N THR A 133 9.01 13.34 -20.82
CA THR A 133 9.47 13.56 -19.43
C THR A 133 9.68 12.23 -18.72
N TRP A 134 8.72 11.31 -18.83
CA TRP A 134 8.81 9.97 -18.28
C TRP A 134 10.02 9.21 -18.84
N SER A 135 10.12 9.09 -20.17
CA SER A 135 11.21 8.35 -20.83
C SER A 135 12.59 8.86 -20.43
N ASN A 136 12.76 10.18 -20.31
CA ASN A 136 14.02 10.78 -19.88
C ASN A 136 14.35 10.45 -18.41
N LEU A 137 13.37 10.58 -17.51
CA LEU A 137 13.56 10.34 -16.08
C LEU A 137 13.73 8.84 -15.76
N SER A 138 13.05 7.96 -16.50
CA SER A 138 13.10 6.51 -16.32
C SER A 138 14.22 5.83 -17.09
N ALA A 139 15.03 6.56 -17.87
CA ALA A 139 16.04 5.98 -18.77
C ALA A 139 17.04 5.04 -18.09
N SER A 140 17.40 5.32 -16.83
CA SER A 140 18.30 4.48 -16.03
C SER A 140 17.58 3.58 -15.01
N TRP A 141 16.26 3.45 -15.12
CA TRP A 141 15.43 2.70 -14.19
C TRP A 141 14.86 1.45 -14.85
N THR A 142 14.54 0.45 -14.03
CA THR A 142 14.00 -0.83 -14.50
C THR A 142 12.55 -0.99 -14.02
N GLN A 143 11.66 -1.38 -14.93
CA GLN A 143 10.31 -1.77 -14.56
C GLN A 143 10.30 -3.16 -13.93
N ASP A 144 9.79 -3.27 -12.71
CA ASP A 144 9.38 -4.57 -12.17
C ASP A 144 8.00 -4.93 -12.73
N LYS A 145 7.84 -6.18 -13.19
CA LYS A 145 6.52 -6.67 -13.62
C LYS A 145 5.66 -6.89 -12.40
N ILE A 146 4.47 -6.31 -12.40
CA ILE A 146 3.48 -6.58 -11.36
C ILE A 146 3.07 -8.05 -11.49
N ASP A 147 3.15 -8.78 -10.38
CA ASP A 147 2.68 -10.15 -10.32
C ASP A 147 1.15 -10.14 -10.53
N PRO A 148 0.60 -10.97 -11.43
CA PRO A 148 -0.84 -11.06 -11.68
C PRO A 148 -1.68 -11.21 -10.41
N GLN A 149 -1.13 -11.83 -9.36
CA GLN A 149 -1.83 -11.98 -8.08
C GLN A 149 -2.12 -10.64 -7.37
N PHE A 150 -1.40 -9.56 -7.71
CA PHE A 150 -1.54 -8.22 -7.14
C PHE A 150 -2.27 -7.24 -8.07
N GLU A 151 -2.68 -7.67 -9.26
CA GLU A 151 -3.43 -6.81 -10.19
C GLU A 151 -4.81 -6.46 -9.62
N ASP A 152 -5.51 -7.45 -9.05
CA ASP A 152 -6.79 -7.28 -8.35
C ASP A 152 -6.61 -7.47 -6.83
N LEU A 153 -6.50 -6.34 -6.14
CA LEU A 153 -6.35 -6.31 -4.68
C LEU A 153 -7.61 -6.78 -3.94
N SER A 154 -8.79 -6.66 -4.54
CA SER A 154 -10.02 -7.18 -3.93
C SER A 154 -10.01 -8.70 -3.95
N ALA A 155 -9.68 -9.31 -5.10
CA ALA A 155 -9.52 -10.75 -5.22
C ALA A 155 -8.37 -11.28 -4.33
N LEU A 156 -7.27 -10.52 -4.19
CA LEU A 156 -6.20 -10.86 -3.24
C LEU A 156 -6.71 -10.89 -1.80
N TRP A 157 -7.48 -9.87 -1.38
CA TRP A 157 -8.05 -9.84 -0.05
C TRP A 157 -8.97 -11.02 0.21
N GLU A 158 -9.83 -11.41 -0.74
CA GLU A 158 -10.70 -12.58 -0.61
C GLU A 158 -9.89 -13.87 -0.45
N ARG A 159 -8.76 -14.02 -1.14
CA ARG A 159 -7.85 -15.17 -0.94
C ARG A 159 -7.21 -15.14 0.44
N CYS A 160 -6.71 -14.00 0.90
CA CYS A 160 -6.13 -13.86 2.24
C CYS A 160 -7.18 -14.15 3.32
N TYR A 161 -8.39 -13.64 3.17
CA TYR A 161 -9.51 -13.89 4.08
C TYR A 161 -9.92 -15.37 4.08
N SER A 162 -10.03 -15.99 2.91
CA SER A 162 -10.44 -17.40 2.78
C SER A 162 -9.38 -18.39 3.25
N ALA A 163 -8.10 -18.09 3.03
CA ALA A 163 -6.97 -18.89 3.49
C ALA A 163 -6.61 -18.65 4.97
N THR A 164 -7.11 -17.54 5.54
CA THR A 164 -7.01 -17.22 6.96
C THR A 164 -8.42 -17.20 7.55
N PRO A 165 -9.19 -18.31 7.50
CA PRO A 165 -10.44 -18.36 8.22
C PRO A 165 -10.05 -18.16 9.68
N TRP A 166 -10.52 -17.07 10.27
CA TRP A 166 -10.34 -16.77 11.67
C TRP A 166 -10.77 -18.00 12.46
N HIS A 167 -9.82 -18.86 12.86
CA HIS A 167 -10.01 -19.68 14.05
C HIS A 167 -10.30 -18.64 15.13
N ALA A 168 -11.56 -18.61 15.56
CA ALA A 168 -12.16 -17.54 16.32
C ALA A 168 -11.16 -16.94 17.31
N LEU A 169 -11.03 -15.61 17.31
CA LEU A 169 -10.35 -14.92 18.41
C LEU A 169 -10.86 -15.56 19.71
N PRO A 170 -9.99 -16.01 20.64
CA PRO A 170 -10.44 -16.53 21.91
C PRO A 170 -11.41 -15.51 22.52
N THR A 171 -12.64 -15.94 22.76
CA THR A 171 -13.60 -15.12 23.50
C THR A 171 -12.91 -14.71 24.80
N PRO A 172 -12.84 -13.40 25.13
CA PRO A 172 -12.38 -12.98 26.44
C PRO A 172 -13.22 -13.74 27.47
N SER A 173 -12.57 -14.47 28.39
CA SER A 173 -13.30 -14.99 29.55
C SER A 173 -13.92 -13.80 30.26
N THR A 174 -15.25 -13.77 30.29
CA THR A 174 -16.03 -12.86 31.12
C THR A 174 -16.23 -13.42 32.52
N ASP A 175 -15.39 -14.36 32.97
CA ASP A 175 -15.41 -14.78 34.35
C ASP A 175 -14.93 -13.60 35.19
N ASN A 176 -15.83 -13.10 36.04
CA ASN A 176 -15.55 -12.06 37.00
C ASN A 176 -14.32 -12.46 37.84
N ILE A 177 -13.16 -11.89 37.53
CA ILE A 177 -12.02 -11.91 38.44
C ILE A 177 -12.35 -10.89 39.53
N GLY A 178 -12.98 -11.36 40.60
CA GLY A 178 -13.29 -10.54 41.75
C GLY A 178 -14.21 -11.21 42.75
N ASP A 179 -13.67 -12.16 43.53
CA ASP A 179 -14.11 -12.36 44.91
C ASP A 179 -13.09 -13.19 45.72
N ASN A 180 -11.85 -12.68 45.81
CA ASN A 180 -10.88 -13.17 46.79
C ASN A 180 -10.58 -12.06 47.80
N GLY A 181 -11.52 -11.85 48.71
CA GLY A 181 -11.37 -10.92 49.84
C GLY A 181 -12.32 -11.16 51.03
N ALA A 182 -13.09 -12.26 51.06
CA ALA A 182 -14.16 -12.43 52.06
C ALA A 182 -13.85 -13.38 53.23
N HIS A 183 -12.68 -14.02 53.33
CA HIS A 183 -12.38 -14.91 54.45
C HIS A 183 -10.97 -14.74 55.02
N SER A 184 -10.79 -13.69 55.83
CA SER A 184 -9.72 -13.62 56.83
C SER A 184 -10.17 -12.75 58.00
N ARG A 185 -10.98 -13.33 58.90
CA ARG A 185 -11.20 -12.85 60.28
C ARG A 185 -11.48 -14.05 61.18
N GLY A 186 -10.74 -14.15 62.28
CA GLY A 186 -11.00 -15.07 63.41
C GLY A 186 -9.88 -16.04 63.64
#